data_AF-A0A7Y9WU56-F1
#
_entry.id   AF-A0A7Y9WU56-F1
#
_cell.length_a   1.000
_cell.length_b   1.000
_cell.length_c   1.000
_cell.angle_alpha   90.00
_cell.angle_beta   90.00
_cell.angle_gamma   90.00
#
_symmetry.space_group_name_H-M   'P 1'
#
loop_
_entity.id
_entity.type
_entity.pdbx_description
1 polymer ?
#
loop_
_entity_poly.entity_id
_entity_poly.type
_entity_poly.pdbx_seq_one_letter_code
_entity_poly.pdbx_strand_id
1 'polypeptide(L)'
;MFTSSDPMVGDTANTLEKALPGTVKDVNVPIQNQTLGLSSDADIMLNNGDVIEVKSGGGKGTTTQVANQSQIIGSSGEVIVYGPNLKPSVVNGIQNSGTKVFTNMNDLLSYVKSKGAS
;
A
#
# COMPACT_ATOMS: atom_id res chain seq x y z
N MET A 1 -0.46 -14.92 -10.75
CA MET A 1 0.06 -15.12 -9.38
C MET A 1 1.26 -14.19 -9.24
N PHE A 2 1.22 -13.30 -8.25
CA PHE A 2 2.28 -12.33 -7.99
C PHE A 2 3.37 -12.94 -7.11
N THR A 3 4.62 -12.59 -7.36
CA THR A 3 5.79 -13.09 -6.62
C THR A 3 6.67 -11.92 -6.19
N SER A 4 7.11 -11.93 -4.94
CA SER A 4 7.98 -10.90 -4.35
C SER A 4 9.06 -11.57 -3.50
N SER A 5 10.21 -10.93 -3.36
CA SER A 5 11.26 -11.32 -2.41
C SER A 5 10.86 -11.08 -0.96
N ASP A 6 9.94 -10.15 -0.70
CA ASP A 6 9.17 -10.07 0.55
C ASP A 6 7.91 -10.94 0.40
N PRO A 7 7.82 -12.10 1.08
CA PRO A 7 6.68 -12.99 0.95
C PRO A 7 5.35 -12.33 1.31
N MET A 8 5.35 -11.40 2.25
CA MET A 8 4.12 -10.76 2.71
C MET A 8 3.52 -9.85 1.64
N VAL A 9 4.34 -9.24 0.79
CA VAL A 9 3.89 -8.48 -0.39
C VAL A 9 3.18 -9.42 -1.38
N GLY A 10 3.83 -10.54 -1.71
CA GLY A 10 3.27 -11.53 -2.63
C GLY A 10 1.96 -12.14 -2.11
N ASP A 11 1.92 -12.53 -0.83
CA ASP A 11 0.74 -13.11 -0.19
C ASP A 11 -0.43 -12.11 -0.13
N THR A 12 -0.14 -10.85 0.19
CA THR A 12 -1.15 -9.77 0.22
C THR A 12 -1.72 -9.53 -1.17
N ALA A 13 -0.87 -9.41 -2.19
CA ALA A 13 -1.28 -9.21 -3.58
C ALA A 13 -2.13 -10.38 -4.10
N ASN A 14 -1.70 -11.62 -3.86
CA ASN A 14 -2.47 -12.79 -4.29
C ASN A 14 -3.79 -12.93 -3.52
N THR A 15 -3.85 -12.51 -2.25
CA THR A 15 -5.10 -12.49 -1.48
C THR A 15 -6.08 -11.45 -2.02
N LEU A 16 -5.60 -10.24 -2.34
CA LEU A 16 -6.37 -9.19 -3.01
C LEU A 16 -6.91 -9.69 -4.35
N GLU A 17 -6.04 -10.22 -5.21
CA GLU A 17 -6.40 -10.67 -6.55
C GLU A 17 -7.38 -11.86 -6.52
N LYS A 18 -7.25 -12.76 -5.54
CA LYS A 18 -8.20 -13.87 -5.37
C LYS A 18 -9.58 -13.39 -4.93
N ALA A 19 -9.64 -12.39 -4.03
CA ALA A 19 -10.89 -11.88 -3.48
C ALA A 19 -11.57 -10.87 -4.42
N LEU A 20 -10.78 -10.09 -5.16
CA LEU A 20 -11.17 -9.02 -6.06
C LEU A 20 -10.36 -9.15 -7.37
N PRO A 21 -10.72 -10.08 -8.27
CA PRO A 21 -9.96 -10.30 -9.51
C PRO A 21 -9.84 -9.04 -10.36
N GLY A 22 -8.66 -8.80 -10.91
CA GLY A 22 -8.34 -7.61 -11.68
C GLY A 22 -8.03 -6.38 -10.83
N THR A 23 -7.78 -6.52 -9.53
CA THR A 23 -7.51 -5.37 -8.66
C THR A 23 -6.02 -5.01 -8.62
N VAL A 24 -5.15 -6.03 -8.59
CA VAL A 24 -3.71 -5.82 -8.49
C VAL A 24 -3.14 -5.64 -9.89
N LYS A 25 -2.43 -4.53 -10.11
CA LYS A 25 -1.70 -4.28 -11.34
C LYS A 25 -0.39 -5.06 -11.36
N ASP A 26 0.45 -4.84 -10.34
CA ASP A 26 1.74 -5.51 -10.18
C ASP A 26 2.30 -5.31 -8.75
N VAL A 27 3.41 -5.98 -8.43
CA VAL A 27 4.14 -5.87 -7.16
C VAL A 27 5.56 -5.33 -7.37
N ASN A 28 6.14 -4.70 -6.34
CA ASN A 28 7.48 -4.10 -6.37
C ASN A 28 7.68 -3.12 -7.55
N VAL A 29 6.70 -2.22 -7.75
CA VAL A 29 6.62 -1.33 -8.91
C VAL A 29 7.41 -0.05 -8.67
N PRO A 30 8.39 0.31 -9.53
CA PRO A 30 9.06 1.59 -9.41
C PRO A 30 8.09 2.73 -9.69
N ILE A 31 8.04 3.71 -8.78
CA ILE A 31 7.25 4.93 -8.89
C ILE A 31 8.18 6.15 -8.88
N GLN A 32 7.86 7.15 -9.70
CA GLN A 32 8.68 8.35 -9.85
C GLN A 32 7.83 9.59 -10.03
N ASN A 33 8.24 10.68 -9.37
CA ASN A 33 7.77 12.03 -9.65
C ASN A 33 8.96 12.84 -10.16
N GLN A 34 9.01 13.05 -11.48
CA GLN A 34 10.12 13.73 -12.15
C GLN A 34 10.20 15.21 -11.75
N THR A 35 9.05 15.86 -11.50
CA THR A 35 8.99 17.26 -11.08
C THR A 35 9.64 17.48 -9.72
N LEU A 36 9.42 16.56 -8.77
CA LEU A 36 10.00 16.64 -7.42
C LEU A 36 11.37 15.95 -7.33
N GLY A 37 11.81 15.24 -8.37
CA GLY A 37 13.03 14.42 -8.34
C GLY A 37 12.96 13.27 -7.33
N LEU A 38 11.76 12.74 -7.06
CA LEU A 38 11.53 11.68 -6.08
C LEU A 38 11.27 10.35 -6.78
N SER A 39 11.78 9.26 -6.22
CA SER A 39 11.50 7.90 -6.65
C SER A 39 11.44 6.94 -5.47
N SER A 40 10.67 5.87 -5.62
CA SER A 40 10.53 4.78 -4.64
C SER A 40 10.05 3.52 -5.37
N ASP A 41 9.97 2.41 -4.64
CA ASP A 41 9.32 1.18 -5.11
C ASP A 41 8.05 0.98 -4.29
N ALA A 42 6.92 0.90 -4.97
CA ALA A 42 5.62 0.57 -4.38
C ALA A 42 5.53 -0.95 -4.18
N ASP A 43 5.19 -1.40 -2.98
CA ASP A 43 5.06 -2.83 -2.70
C ASP A 43 3.97 -3.47 -3.58
N ILE A 44 2.79 -2.85 -3.66
CA ILE A 44 1.68 -3.30 -4.51
C ILE A 44 1.06 -2.08 -5.19
N MET A 45 0.96 -2.13 -6.52
CA MET A 45 0.23 -1.14 -7.32
C MET A 45 -1.14 -1.71 -7.67
N LEU A 46 -2.20 -0.94 -7.45
CA LEU A 46 -3.56 -1.27 -7.86
C LEU A 46 -3.88 -0.71 -9.26
N ASN A 47 -4.87 -1.28 -9.93
CA ASN A 47 -5.23 -0.87 -11.29
C ASN A 47 -5.80 0.55 -11.39
N ASN A 48 -6.34 1.08 -10.30
CA ASN A 48 -6.81 2.46 -10.21
C ASN A 48 -5.70 3.49 -9.89
N GLY A 49 -4.44 3.04 -9.74
CA GLY A 49 -3.30 3.90 -9.41
C GLY A 49 -3.01 4.06 -7.92
N ASP A 50 -3.84 3.49 -7.04
CA ASP A 50 -3.56 3.45 -5.60
C ASP A 50 -2.39 2.49 -5.31
N VAL A 51 -1.65 2.77 -4.25
CA VAL A 51 -0.51 1.98 -3.78
C VAL A 51 -0.82 1.40 -2.41
N ILE A 52 -0.53 0.12 -2.21
CA ILE A 52 -0.50 -0.50 -0.88
C ILE A 52 0.94 -0.74 -0.48
N GLU A 53 1.37 -0.07 0.59
CA GLU A 53 2.63 -0.31 1.28
C GLU A 53 2.44 -1.38 2.36
N VAL A 54 3.21 -2.46 2.30
CA VAL A 54 3.07 -3.62 3.17
C VAL A 54 4.14 -3.61 4.26
N LYS A 55 3.73 -3.81 5.51
CA LYS A 55 4.63 -3.83 6.68
C LYS A 55 4.51 -5.12 7.48
N SER A 56 5.59 -5.90 7.47
CA SER A 56 5.72 -7.14 8.24
C SER A 56 6.13 -6.91 9.71
N GLY A 57 6.86 -5.83 10.00
CA GLY A 57 7.38 -5.50 11.33
C GLY A 57 6.63 -4.38 12.08
N GLY A 58 7.14 -4.00 13.26
CA GLY A 58 6.52 -3.03 14.16
C GLY A 58 6.46 -1.57 13.68
N GLY A 59 6.85 -1.27 12.43
CA GLY A 59 6.52 -0.02 11.73
C GLY A 59 7.40 1.21 12.00
N LYS A 60 8.65 1.06 12.43
CA LYS A 60 9.58 2.20 12.54
C LYS A 60 9.91 2.75 11.15
N GLY A 61 9.71 4.06 10.94
CA GLY A 61 10.01 4.74 9.67
C GLY A 61 8.87 4.73 8.64
N THR A 62 7.76 4.04 8.93
CA THR A 62 6.61 3.93 8.01
C THR A 62 6.01 5.29 7.65
N THR A 63 5.93 6.23 8.59
CA THR A 63 5.31 7.55 8.34
C THR A 63 6.07 8.38 7.31
N THR A 64 7.40 8.40 7.35
CA THR A 64 8.23 9.10 6.36
C THR A 64 8.11 8.48 4.98
N GLN A 65 8.14 7.15 4.90
CA GLN A 65 8.03 6.45 3.62
C GLN A 65 6.68 6.68 2.96
N VAL A 66 5.60 6.57 3.75
CA VAL A 66 4.23 6.89 3.29
C VAL A 66 4.13 8.32 2.80
N ALA A 67 4.66 9.29 3.55
CA ALA A 67 4.62 10.69 3.13
C ALA A 67 5.35 10.91 1.79
N ASN A 68 6.52 10.29 1.61
CA ASN A 68 7.28 10.37 0.36
C ASN A 68 6.52 9.73 -0.81
N GLN A 69 5.95 8.53 -0.62
CA GLN A 69 5.17 7.87 -1.66
C GLN A 69 3.92 8.68 -2.02
N SER A 70 3.24 9.28 -1.04
CA SER A 70 2.11 10.17 -1.29
C SER A 70 2.49 11.39 -2.14
N GLN A 71 3.69 11.95 -1.92
CA GLN A 71 4.22 13.02 -2.79
C GLN A 71 4.57 12.51 -4.19
N ILE A 72 5.06 11.27 -4.31
CA ILE A 72 5.40 10.67 -5.59
C ILE A 72 4.13 10.44 -6.43
N ILE A 73 3.11 9.78 -5.88
CA ILE A 73 1.89 9.45 -6.62
C ILE A 73 0.99 10.67 -6.86
N GLY A 74 1.04 11.66 -5.96
CA GLY A 74 0.27 12.90 -6.07
C GLY A 74 -1.23 12.65 -6.23
N SER A 75 -1.86 13.29 -7.22
CA SER A 75 -3.29 13.12 -7.51
C SER A 75 -3.63 11.86 -8.32
N SER A 76 -2.64 11.01 -8.63
CA SER A 76 -2.83 9.81 -9.45
C SER A 76 -3.40 8.62 -8.66
N GLY A 77 -3.36 8.70 -7.33
CA GLY A 77 -3.85 7.66 -6.44
C GLY A 77 -3.62 8.01 -4.97
N GLU A 78 -3.85 7.03 -4.11
CA GLU A 78 -3.69 7.11 -2.67
C GLU A 78 -2.66 6.08 -2.17
N VAL A 79 -1.89 6.43 -1.13
CA VAL A 79 -1.07 5.45 -0.41
C VAL A 79 -1.88 4.86 0.74
N ILE A 80 -1.99 3.54 0.76
CA ILE A 80 -2.64 2.74 1.79
C ILE A 80 -1.56 1.93 2.49
N VAL A 81 -1.62 1.81 3.81
CA VAL A 81 -0.71 0.95 4.57
C VAL A 81 -1.45 -0.32 4.99
N TYR A 82 -0.84 -1.48 4.76
CA TYR A 82 -1.28 -2.74 5.34
C TYR A 82 -0.18 -3.35 6.20
N GLY A 83 -0.50 -3.67 7.45
CA GLY A 83 0.46 -4.35 8.33
C GLY A 83 -0.24 -4.99 9.53
N PRO A 84 -0.42 -6.33 9.55
CA PRO A 84 -1.20 -7.01 10.57
C PRO A 84 -0.55 -6.99 11.95
N ASN A 85 0.76 -6.71 12.01
CA ASN A 85 1.54 -6.69 13.25
C ASN A 85 1.98 -5.27 13.65
N LEU A 86 1.39 -4.22 13.06
CA LEU A 86 1.72 -2.84 13.40
C LEU A 86 1.31 -2.53 14.85
N LYS A 87 2.20 -1.82 15.57
CA LYS A 87 1.91 -1.38 16.93
C LYS A 87 0.79 -0.32 16.92
N PRO A 88 -0.11 -0.29 17.91
CA PRO A 88 -1.19 0.70 17.98
C PRO A 88 -0.69 2.16 17.88
N SER A 89 0.46 2.48 18.48
CA SER A 89 1.06 3.82 18.39
C SER A 89 1.47 4.20 16.97
N VAL A 90 1.91 3.22 16.15
CA VAL A 90 2.24 3.44 14.74
C VAL A 90 0.97 3.60 13.92
N VAL A 91 -0.05 2.78 14.15
CA VAL A 91 -1.37 2.91 13.51
C VAL A 91 -1.92 4.32 13.76
N ASN A 92 -1.93 4.77 15.03
CA ASN A 92 -2.38 6.12 15.39
C ASN A 92 -1.55 7.20 14.70
N GLY A 93 -0.22 7.03 14.63
CA GLY A 93 0.67 7.97 13.94
C GLY A 93 0.36 8.12 12.45
N ILE A 94 0.09 7.00 11.76
CA ILE A 94 -0.26 6.98 10.33
C ILE A 94 -1.67 7.55 10.11
N GLN A 95 -2.63 7.24 10.98
CA GLN A 95 -3.97 7.82 10.90
C GLN A 95 -3.96 9.34 11.08
N ASN A 96 -3.12 9.84 12.00
CA ASN A 96 -2.96 11.28 12.23
C ASN A 96 -2.32 12.02 11.03
N SER A 97 -1.61 11.33 10.14
CA SER A 97 -1.15 11.92 8.86
C SER A 97 -2.22 11.92 7.77
N GLY A 98 -3.43 11.43 8.06
CA GLY A 98 -4.52 11.30 7.10
C GLY A 98 -4.43 10.05 6.21
N THR A 99 -3.41 9.20 6.41
CA THR A 99 -3.19 8.00 5.60
C THR A 99 -4.08 6.86 6.08
N LYS A 100 -4.66 6.10 5.14
CA LYS A 100 -5.39 4.87 5.45
C LYS A 100 -4.44 3.77 5.85
N VAL A 101 -4.72 3.13 6.98
CA VAL A 101 -3.93 2.02 7.51
C VAL A 101 -4.85 0.92 7.99
N PHE A 102 -4.50 -0.31 7.65
CA PHE A 102 -5.26 -1.50 7.98
C PHE A 102 -4.33 -2.53 8.61
N THR A 103 -4.77 -3.12 9.72
CA THR A 103 -4.13 -4.28 10.36
C THR A 103 -4.92 -5.57 10.15
N ASN A 104 -6.09 -5.47 9.50
CA ASN A 104 -6.97 -6.58 9.17
C ASN A 104 -7.16 -6.68 7.66
N MET A 105 -6.98 -7.88 7.10
CA MET A 105 -7.10 -8.11 5.65
C MET A 105 -8.53 -7.83 5.13
N ASN A 106 -9.57 -8.17 5.88
CA ASN A 106 -10.95 -7.96 5.44
C ASN A 106 -11.31 -6.46 5.38
N ASP A 107 -10.77 -5.66 6.29
CA ASP A 107 -10.96 -4.21 6.28
C ASP A 107 -10.25 -3.58 5.07
N LEU A 108 -9.02 -4.03 4.77
CA LEU A 108 -8.31 -3.64 3.55
C LEU A 108 -9.10 -4.00 2.30
N LEU A 109 -9.57 -5.24 2.18
CA LEU A 109 -10.36 -5.71 1.05
C LEU A 109 -11.64 -4.90 0.87
N SER A 110 -12.35 -4.62 1.97
CA SER A 110 -13.59 -3.84 1.93
C SER A 110 -13.32 -2.42 1.45
N TYR A 111 -12.23 -1.81 1.91
CA TYR A 111 -11.82 -0.48 1.49
C TYR A 111 -11.44 -0.44 0.01
N VAL A 112 -10.57 -1.34 -0.44
CA VAL A 112 -10.15 -1.42 -1.85
C VAL A 112 -11.34 -1.66 -2.78
N LYS A 113 -12.26 -2.55 -2.39
CA LYS A 113 -13.51 -2.78 -3.14
C LYS A 113 -14.34 -1.50 -3.27
N SER A 114 -14.44 -0.70 -2.20
CA SER A 114 -15.19 0.56 -2.23
C SER A 114 -14.61 1.63 -3.17
N LYS A 115 -13.32 1.50 -3.53
CA LYS A 115 -12.60 2.42 -4.42
C LYS A 115 -12.75 2.06 -5.90
N GLY A 116 -13.37 0.93 -6.24
CA GLY A 116 -13.55 0.50 -7.63
C GLY A 116 -12.24 0.19 -8.33
N ALA A 117 -11.29 -0.43 -7.62
CA ALA A 117 -10.00 -0.83 -8.18
C ALA A 117 -10.06 -2.06 -9.12
N SER A 118 -11.25 -2.64 -9.31
CA SER A 118 -11.55 -3.84 -10.11
C SER A 118 -12.21 -3.52 -11.44
#